data_AF-A0A7S4KT00-F1
#
_entry.id   AF-A0A7S4KT00-F1
#
_cell.length_a   1.000
_cell.length_b   1.000
_cell.length_c   1.000
_cell.angle_alpha   90.00
_cell.angle_beta   90.00
_cell.angle_gamma   90.00
#
_symmetry.space_group_name_H-M   'P 1'
#
loop_
_entity.id
_entity.type
_entity.pdbx_description
1 polymer ?
#
loop_
_entity_poly.entity_id
_entity_poly.type
_entity_poly.pdbx_seq_one_letter_code
_entity_poly.pdbx_strand_id
1 'polypeptide(L)'
;WRYPLLLSLLSAAAAFENCWKLAPSHRFRRCNVHKSLQAAMKRETLGNTVTMQSTIREVRAREILDSRGNPTVEVDLQTSLGTFRASVPSGASTGEYEAVELRDQDRNRFGGKGVLKAVKNVNEIIRPALVGEQCSCQILIDNKLIALDGTQQKETLGANAILAASLAACKVCTTLKLTYRIPQPQHCSESICFAIYQMNCPCFQADHNTSVSCRLHASVSCRFFQK
;
A
#
# COMPACT_ATOMS: atom_id res chain seq x y z
N TRP A 1 -6.05 -29.73 -16.85
CA TRP A 1 -4.77 -29.39 -16.21
C TRP A 1 -4.99 -28.83 -14.81
N ARG A 2 -5.67 -29.66 -14.00
CA ARG A 2 -6.23 -29.35 -12.68
C ARG A 2 -5.39 -30.10 -11.65
N TYR A 3 -4.83 -29.37 -10.68
CA TYR A 3 -4.37 -29.80 -9.36
C TYR A 3 -3.39 -31.00 -9.24
N PRO A 4 -2.06 -30.78 -9.29
CA PRO A 4 -1.08 -31.74 -8.79
C PRO A 4 -0.93 -31.72 -7.25
N LEU A 5 -1.51 -30.75 -6.55
CA LEU A 5 -1.42 -30.61 -5.07
C LEU A 5 -2.50 -31.40 -4.30
N LEU A 6 -3.60 -31.80 -4.94
CA LEU A 6 -4.64 -32.59 -4.27
C LEU A 6 -4.26 -34.06 -4.13
N LEU A 7 -3.43 -34.59 -5.03
CA LEU A 7 -3.02 -36.00 -5.01
C LEU A 7 -1.99 -36.29 -3.90
N SER A 8 -1.12 -35.32 -3.57
CA SER A 8 -0.17 -35.45 -2.46
C SER A 8 -0.84 -35.33 -1.09
N LEU A 9 -1.89 -34.51 -0.97
CA LEU A 9 -2.69 -34.40 0.25
C LEU A 9 -3.57 -35.63 0.52
N LEU A 10 -4.14 -36.24 -0.53
CA LEU A 10 -4.91 -37.49 -0.40
C LEU A 10 -4.01 -38.69 -0.02
N SER A 11 -2.78 -38.74 -0.55
CA SER A 11 -1.81 -39.77 -0.13
C SER A 11 -1.36 -39.60 1.32
N ALA A 12 -1.30 -38.36 1.84
CA ALA A 12 -0.98 -38.09 3.23
C ALA A 12 -2.15 -38.40 4.19
N ALA A 13 -3.40 -38.19 3.75
CA ALA A 13 -4.59 -38.54 4.51
C ALA A 13 -4.78 -40.07 4.65
N ALA A 14 -4.52 -40.84 3.59
CA ALA A 14 -4.62 -42.30 3.61
C ALA A 14 -3.55 -42.96 4.52
N ALA A 15 -2.38 -42.34 4.66
CA ALA A 15 -1.36 -42.78 5.62
C ALA A 15 -1.77 -42.52 7.09
N PHE A 16 -2.68 -41.58 7.33
CA PHE A 16 -3.14 -41.19 8.66
C PHE A 16 -4.20 -42.16 9.22
N GLU A 17 -5.12 -42.64 8.37
CA GLU A 17 -6.16 -43.60 8.80
C GLU A 17 -5.58 -44.99 9.11
N ASN A 18 -4.55 -45.43 8.39
CA ASN A 18 -3.91 -46.73 8.62
C ASN A 18 -3.02 -46.75 9.88
N CYS A 19 -2.56 -45.59 10.35
CA CYS A 19 -1.73 -45.47 11.56
C CYS A 19 -2.59 -45.57 12.84
N TRP A 20 -3.87 -45.22 12.78
CA TRP A 20 -4.77 -45.25 13.93
C TRP A 20 -5.33 -46.64 14.22
N LYS A 21 -5.40 -47.54 13.23
CA LYS A 21 -5.96 -48.89 13.36
C LYS A 21 -4.97 -49.94 13.93
N LEU A 22 -3.70 -49.62 14.12
CA LEU A 22 -2.64 -50.60 14.41
C LEU A 22 -1.96 -50.51 15.79
N ALA A 23 -2.48 -49.77 16.76
CA ALA A 23 -1.84 -49.73 18.08
C ALA A 23 -2.81 -49.51 19.26
N PRO A 24 -3.41 -50.55 19.84
CA PRO A 24 -3.77 -50.53 21.25
C PRO A 24 -2.51 -50.89 22.06
N SER A 25 -2.15 -50.06 23.04
CA SER A 25 -1.18 -50.36 24.12
C SER A 25 0.28 -49.90 24.02
N HIS A 26 0.63 -48.76 23.41
CA HIS A 26 1.88 -48.09 23.82
C HIS A 26 1.72 -46.57 23.92
N ARG A 27 1.94 -46.08 25.15
CA ARG A 27 2.19 -44.69 25.59
C ARG A 27 2.46 -43.75 24.41
N PHE A 28 1.43 -43.00 24.01
CA PHE A 28 1.50 -41.91 23.02
C PHE A 28 2.64 -40.96 23.42
N ARG A 29 3.79 -41.04 22.75
CA ARG A 29 4.66 -39.87 22.62
C ARG A 29 3.80 -38.84 21.91
N ARG A 30 3.50 -37.71 22.57
CA ARG A 30 2.89 -36.53 21.94
C ARG A 30 3.76 -36.16 20.74
N CYS A 31 3.38 -36.62 19.56
CA CYS A 31 4.14 -36.36 18.33
C CYS A 31 4.11 -34.84 18.07
N ASN A 32 5.30 -34.23 17.92
CA ASN A 32 5.46 -32.84 17.51
C ASN A 32 4.68 -32.52 16.20
N VAL A 33 4.35 -33.55 15.42
CA VAL A 33 3.56 -33.52 14.19
C VAL A 33 2.17 -32.88 14.38
N HIS A 34 1.49 -33.09 15.51
CA HIS A 34 0.15 -32.54 15.72
C HIS A 34 0.19 -31.03 16.01
N LYS A 35 1.25 -30.56 16.68
CA LYS A 35 1.48 -29.13 16.91
C LYS A 35 1.88 -28.42 15.62
N SER A 36 2.68 -29.05 14.77
CA SER A 36 3.06 -28.48 13.47
C SER A 36 1.89 -28.41 12.49
N LEU A 37 1.01 -29.41 12.47
CA LEU A 37 -0.22 -29.40 11.67
C LEU A 37 -1.20 -28.31 12.14
N GLN A 38 -1.45 -28.19 13.45
CA GLN A 38 -2.28 -27.12 14.00
C GLN A 38 -1.69 -25.73 13.71
N ALA A 39 -0.37 -25.57 13.77
CA ALA A 39 0.29 -24.32 13.41
C ALA A 39 0.22 -24.00 11.91
N ALA A 40 0.28 -25.02 11.04
CA ALA A 40 0.12 -24.85 9.59
C ALA A 40 -1.33 -24.45 9.24
N MET A 41 -2.34 -25.15 9.77
CA MET A 41 -3.75 -24.81 9.59
C MET A 41 -4.09 -23.41 10.12
N LYS A 42 -3.46 -23.01 11.24
CA LYS A 42 -3.60 -21.65 11.80
C LYS A 42 -2.97 -20.59 10.89
N ARG A 43 -1.88 -20.91 10.17
CA ARG A 43 -1.26 -20.00 9.19
C ARG A 43 -2.09 -19.86 7.92
N GLU A 44 -2.66 -20.95 7.42
CA GLU A 44 -3.55 -20.93 6.26
C GLU A 44 -4.85 -20.14 6.53
N THR A 45 -5.46 -20.33 7.70
CA THR A 45 -6.64 -19.54 8.11
C THR A 45 -6.31 -18.07 8.34
N LEU A 46 -5.12 -17.75 8.86
CA LEU A 46 -4.64 -16.36 8.95
C LEU A 46 -4.46 -15.75 7.54
N GLY A 47 -3.87 -16.50 6.61
CA GLY A 47 -3.66 -16.08 5.23
C GLY A 47 -4.98 -15.73 4.51
N ASN A 48 -6.00 -16.57 4.66
CA ASN A 48 -7.33 -16.31 4.09
C ASN A 48 -8.05 -15.12 4.75
N THR A 49 -7.83 -14.91 6.05
CA THR A 49 -8.44 -13.78 6.78
C THR A 49 -7.79 -12.45 6.35
N VAL A 50 -6.46 -12.41 6.25
CA VAL A 50 -5.69 -11.25 5.83
C VAL A 50 -6.00 -10.87 4.37
N THR A 51 -6.13 -11.86 3.49
CA THR A 51 -6.48 -11.59 2.08
C THR A 51 -7.87 -10.97 1.97
N MET A 52 -8.87 -11.48 2.70
CA MET A 52 -10.24 -10.91 2.71
C MET A 52 -10.33 -9.51 3.32
N GLN A 53 -9.41 -9.16 4.23
CA GLN A 53 -9.40 -7.84 4.86
C GLN A 53 -8.53 -6.80 4.16
N SER A 54 -7.60 -7.26 3.33
CA SER A 54 -6.76 -6.40 2.51
C SER A 54 -7.36 -6.08 1.14
N THR A 55 -8.46 -6.73 0.75
CA THR A 55 -9.16 -6.44 -0.50
C THR A 55 -9.80 -5.05 -0.51
N ILE A 56 -9.51 -4.28 -1.55
CA ILE A 56 -10.13 -2.98 -1.80
C ILE A 56 -11.58 -3.19 -2.25
N ARG A 57 -12.54 -2.63 -1.52
CA ARG A 57 -13.97 -2.70 -1.85
C ARG A 57 -14.42 -1.53 -2.70
N GLU A 58 -13.99 -0.33 -2.33
CA GLU A 58 -14.37 0.90 -3.02
C GLU A 58 -13.23 1.92 -2.93
N VAL A 59 -13.10 2.73 -3.97
CA VAL A 59 -12.22 3.90 -4.02
C VAL A 59 -13.06 5.09 -4.45
N ARG A 60 -13.00 6.20 -3.74
CA ARG A 60 -13.73 7.42 -4.07
C ARG A 60 -12.83 8.63 -3.91
N ALA A 61 -12.82 9.49 -4.92
CA ALA A 61 -12.10 10.75 -4.88
C ALA A 61 -13.05 11.94 -4.78
N ARG A 62 -12.55 13.01 -4.15
CA ARG A 62 -13.19 14.32 -4.07
C ARG A 62 -12.15 15.42 -4.13
N GLU A 63 -12.62 16.61 -4.50
CA GLU A 63 -11.83 17.83 -4.46
C GLU A 63 -11.96 18.46 -3.07
N ILE A 64 -10.82 18.80 -2.47
CA ILE A 64 -10.72 19.54 -1.21
C ILE A 64 -9.83 20.77 -1.41
N LEU A 65 -9.74 21.65 -0.42
CA LEU A 65 -8.85 22.82 -0.48
C LEU A 65 -7.57 22.58 0.32
N ASP A 66 -6.44 22.99 -0.24
CA ASP A 66 -5.15 23.00 0.43
C ASP A 66 -5.04 24.17 1.43
N SER A 67 -3.93 24.27 2.15
CA SER A 67 -3.69 25.35 3.13
C SER A 67 -3.62 26.75 2.51
N ARG A 68 -3.51 26.86 1.19
CA ARG A 68 -3.46 28.11 0.42
C ARG A 68 -4.80 28.42 -0.27
N GLY A 69 -5.84 27.60 -0.02
CA GLY A 69 -7.15 27.74 -0.65
C GLY A 69 -7.21 27.29 -2.11
N ASN A 70 -6.19 26.58 -2.63
CA ASN A 70 -6.25 25.98 -3.97
C ASN A 70 -6.86 24.56 -3.89
N PRO A 71 -7.59 24.13 -4.93
CA PRO A 71 -8.09 22.76 -5.01
C PRO A 71 -6.97 21.71 -5.03
N THR A 72 -7.17 20.60 -4.32
CA THR A 72 -6.37 19.38 -4.37
C THR A 72 -7.25 18.14 -4.26
N VAL A 73 -6.66 16.97 -4.56
CA VAL A 73 -7.36 15.68 -4.60
C VAL A 73 -7.26 14.99 -3.25
N GLU A 74 -8.39 14.49 -2.77
CA GLU A 74 -8.47 13.57 -1.64
C GLU A 74 -9.11 12.25 -2.10
N VAL A 75 -8.52 11.13 -1.68
CA VAL A 75 -9.01 9.79 -1.97
C VAL A 75 -9.35 9.08 -0.68
N ASP A 76 -10.57 8.54 -0.64
CA ASP A 76 -11.06 7.59 0.35
C ASP A 76 -11.00 6.18 -0.24
N LEU A 77 -10.35 5.27 0.47
CA LEU A 77 -10.23 3.85 0.13
C LEU A 77 -10.91 3.03 1.22
N GLN A 78 -11.90 2.23 0.84
CA GLN A 78 -12.65 1.37 1.75
C GLN A 78 -12.18 -0.08 1.67
N THR A 79 -11.89 -0.66 2.82
CA THR A 79 -11.60 -2.09 2.98
C THR A 79 -12.44 -2.67 4.11
N SER A 80 -12.33 -3.98 4.35
CA SER A 80 -13.00 -4.64 5.48
C SER A 80 -12.52 -4.13 6.85
N LEU A 81 -11.40 -3.42 6.91
CA LEU A 81 -10.87 -2.81 8.15
C LEU A 81 -11.46 -1.42 8.44
N GLY A 82 -11.99 -0.74 7.43
CA GLY A 82 -12.51 0.62 7.55
C GLY A 82 -12.23 1.49 6.33
N THR A 83 -12.43 2.79 6.49
CA THR A 83 -12.16 3.81 5.46
C THR A 83 -10.84 4.51 5.75
N PHE A 84 -9.97 4.57 4.76
CA PHE A 84 -8.66 5.20 4.84
C PHE A 84 -8.60 6.36 3.86
N ARG A 85 -8.18 7.52 4.36
CA ARG A 85 -8.21 8.77 3.62
C ARG A 85 -6.81 9.31 3.40
N ALA A 86 -6.51 9.78 2.21
CA ALA A 86 -5.27 10.48 1.90
C ALA A 86 -5.54 11.70 1.02
N SER A 87 -4.90 12.80 1.36
CA SER A 87 -4.89 14.04 0.57
C SER A 87 -3.49 14.27 0.02
N VAL A 88 -3.42 14.91 -1.15
CA VAL A 88 -2.15 15.23 -1.80
C VAL A 88 -1.76 16.68 -1.54
N PRO A 89 -0.51 16.94 -1.10
CA PRO A 89 0.00 18.30 -1.01
C PRO A 89 0.22 18.88 -2.41
N SER A 90 0.03 20.19 -2.57
CA SER A 90 0.39 20.90 -3.81
C SER A 90 1.70 21.65 -3.62
N GLY A 91 2.65 21.41 -4.52
CA GLY A 91 3.94 22.08 -4.55
C GLY A 91 3.85 23.44 -5.23
N ALA A 92 4.51 24.46 -4.66
CA ALA A 92 4.56 25.81 -5.25
C ALA A 92 5.60 25.94 -6.37
N SER A 93 6.67 25.14 -6.27
CA SER A 93 7.81 25.12 -7.17
C SER A 93 7.85 23.73 -7.78
N THR A 94 7.59 23.63 -9.08
CA THR A 94 7.66 22.37 -9.82
C THR A 94 8.87 22.45 -10.74
N GLY A 95 9.85 21.57 -10.54
CA GLY A 95 10.98 21.40 -11.46
C GLY A 95 10.55 20.76 -12.78
N GLU A 96 11.31 20.99 -13.85
CA GLU A 96 11.02 20.47 -15.21
C GLU A 96 10.98 18.93 -15.31
N TYR A 97 11.58 18.24 -14.33
CA TYR A 97 11.62 16.77 -14.26
C TYR A 97 10.68 16.20 -13.19
N GLU A 98 9.82 17.02 -12.59
CA GLU A 98 8.84 16.56 -11.61
C GLU A 98 7.61 15.93 -12.28
N ALA A 99 6.95 15.02 -11.57
CA ALA A 99 5.72 14.42 -12.04
C ALA A 99 4.61 15.48 -12.13
N VAL A 100 3.84 15.48 -13.22
CA VAL A 100 2.94 16.58 -13.55
C VAL A 100 1.65 16.50 -12.73
N GLU A 101 1.37 17.58 -12.00
CA GLU A 101 0.08 17.81 -11.34
C GLU A 101 -0.98 18.19 -12.39
N LEU A 102 -2.02 17.35 -12.53
CA LEU A 102 -3.11 17.59 -13.49
C LEU A 102 -4.10 18.64 -12.97
N ARG A 103 -4.23 19.76 -13.69
CA ARG A 103 -5.16 20.86 -13.42
C ARG A 103 -6.19 21.03 -14.54
N ASP A 104 -7.35 21.58 -14.21
CA ASP A 104 -8.47 21.74 -15.15
C ASP A 104 -8.23 22.84 -16.19
N GLN A 105 -7.43 23.86 -15.84
CA GLN A 105 -7.13 25.06 -16.65
C GLN A 105 -8.35 25.95 -16.97
N ASP A 106 -9.48 25.73 -16.31
CA ASP A 106 -10.66 26.58 -16.45
C ASP A 106 -10.52 27.89 -15.64
N ARG A 107 -10.32 29.02 -16.32
CA ARG A 107 -10.13 30.33 -15.69
C ARG A 107 -11.32 30.78 -14.84
N ASN A 108 -12.52 30.31 -15.15
CA ASN A 108 -13.74 30.67 -14.42
C ASN A 108 -13.81 29.98 -13.04
N ARG A 109 -13.03 28.92 -12.82
CA ARG A 109 -13.09 28.09 -11.62
C ARG A 109 -11.72 28.00 -10.94
N PHE A 110 -11.62 28.55 -9.72
CA PHE A 110 -10.36 28.62 -8.95
C PHE A 110 -9.16 29.18 -9.77
N GLY A 111 -9.41 30.08 -10.72
CA GLY A 111 -8.37 30.69 -11.56
C GLY A 111 -7.57 29.70 -12.41
N GLY A 112 -8.19 28.60 -12.86
CA GLY A 112 -7.53 27.55 -13.65
C GLY A 112 -6.94 26.40 -12.84
N LYS A 113 -7.02 26.45 -11.51
CA LYS A 113 -6.40 25.47 -10.60
C LYS A 113 -7.33 24.35 -10.14
N GLY A 114 -8.52 24.21 -10.73
CA GLY A 114 -9.42 23.08 -10.46
C GLY A 114 -8.73 21.73 -10.68
N VAL A 115 -9.19 20.68 -9.99
CA VAL A 115 -8.67 19.31 -10.10
C VAL A 115 -9.76 18.29 -10.43
N LEU A 116 -10.87 18.71 -11.03
CA LEU A 116 -11.99 17.83 -11.37
C LEU A 116 -11.59 16.73 -12.35
N LYS A 117 -10.71 17.03 -13.32
CA LYS A 117 -10.16 16.01 -14.23
C LYS A 117 -9.42 14.92 -13.46
N ALA A 118 -8.57 15.29 -12.50
CA ALA A 118 -7.85 14.33 -11.67
C ALA A 118 -8.82 13.51 -10.79
N VAL A 119 -9.81 14.15 -10.17
CA VAL A 119 -10.85 13.46 -9.38
C VAL A 119 -11.65 12.49 -10.25
N LYS A 120 -12.00 12.88 -11.47
CA LYS A 120 -12.70 12.04 -12.44
C LYS A 120 -11.85 10.84 -12.85
N ASN A 121 -10.56 11.04 -13.13
CA ASN A 121 -9.62 9.96 -13.44
C ASN A 121 -9.54 8.94 -12.31
N VAL A 122 -9.54 9.38 -11.04
CA VAL A 122 -9.56 8.43 -9.92
C VAL A 122 -10.86 7.62 -9.91
N ASN A 123 -12.01 8.29 -10.01
CA ASN A 123 -13.32 7.63 -9.90
C ASN A 123 -13.65 6.73 -11.10
N GLU A 124 -13.23 7.08 -12.30
CA GLU A 124 -13.60 6.36 -13.52
C GLU A 124 -12.54 5.36 -13.99
N ILE A 125 -11.25 5.65 -13.78
CA ILE A 125 -10.15 4.85 -14.33
C ILE A 125 -9.44 4.07 -13.23
N ILE A 126 -8.99 4.75 -12.16
CA ILE A 126 -8.21 4.10 -11.10
C ILE A 126 -9.09 3.18 -10.25
N ARG A 127 -10.31 3.62 -9.89
CA ARG A 127 -11.25 2.86 -9.08
C ARG A 127 -11.49 1.44 -9.62
N PRO A 128 -11.95 1.22 -10.86
CA PRO A 128 -12.19 -0.15 -11.35
C PRO A 128 -10.91 -0.97 -11.44
N ALA A 129 -9.74 -0.35 -11.62
CA ALA A 129 -8.48 -1.07 -11.65
C ALA A 129 -7.98 -1.50 -10.26
N LEU A 130 -8.33 -0.77 -9.21
CA LEU A 130 -7.92 -1.08 -7.84
C LEU A 130 -8.95 -1.92 -7.07
N VAL A 131 -10.23 -1.83 -7.39
CA VAL A 131 -11.26 -2.64 -6.73
C VAL A 131 -10.98 -4.13 -6.95
N GLY A 132 -10.97 -4.90 -5.87
CA GLY A 132 -10.62 -6.32 -5.87
C GLY A 132 -9.12 -6.62 -5.67
N GLU A 133 -8.26 -5.61 -5.73
CA GLU A 133 -6.83 -5.79 -5.45
C GLU A 133 -6.53 -5.86 -3.93
N GLN A 134 -5.40 -6.48 -3.58
CA GLN A 134 -4.97 -6.63 -2.20
C GLN A 134 -3.95 -5.55 -1.81
N CYS A 135 -4.21 -4.80 -0.73
CA CYS A 135 -3.29 -3.83 -0.14
C CYS A 135 -2.13 -4.45 0.67
N SER A 136 -1.79 -5.72 0.45
CA SER A 136 -0.75 -6.43 1.19
C SER A 136 0.67 -5.99 0.81
N CYS A 137 0.90 -5.63 -0.47
CA CYS A 137 2.16 -5.09 -0.94
C CYS A 137 1.98 -3.76 -1.69
N GLN A 138 2.59 -2.71 -1.15
CA GLN A 138 2.53 -1.36 -1.72
C GLN A 138 3.12 -1.30 -3.14
N ILE A 139 4.24 -1.99 -3.38
CA ILE A 139 4.96 -1.97 -4.67
C ILE A 139 4.07 -2.49 -5.81
N LEU A 140 3.25 -3.52 -5.56
CA LEU A 140 2.36 -4.08 -6.58
C LEU A 140 1.29 -3.06 -6.98
N ILE A 141 0.72 -2.35 -6.02
CA ILE A 141 -0.27 -1.30 -6.28
C ILE A 141 0.37 -0.15 -7.05
N ASP A 142 1.53 0.33 -6.62
CA ASP A 142 2.22 1.45 -7.27
C ASP A 142 2.62 1.10 -8.70
N ASN A 143 3.16 -0.11 -8.93
CA ASN A 143 3.49 -0.59 -10.28
C ASN A 143 2.24 -0.69 -11.16
N LYS A 144 1.11 -1.14 -10.60
CA LYS A 144 -0.16 -1.18 -11.34
C LYS A 144 -0.62 0.23 -11.72
N LEU A 145 -0.53 1.20 -10.81
CA LEU A 145 -0.90 2.59 -11.08
C LEU A 145 0.01 3.25 -12.13
N ILE A 146 1.32 2.99 -12.06
CA ILE A 146 2.29 3.48 -13.05
C ILE A 146 2.02 2.85 -14.43
N ALA A 147 1.75 1.55 -14.47
CA ALA A 147 1.43 0.85 -15.71
C ALA A 147 0.10 1.32 -16.33
N LEU A 148 -0.89 1.69 -15.51
CA LEU A 148 -2.16 2.25 -15.98
C LEU A 148 -2.01 3.62 -16.63
N ASP A 149 -1.10 4.45 -16.13
CA ASP A 149 -0.84 5.76 -16.72
C ASP A 149 0.00 5.65 -18.01
N GLY A 150 1.03 4.80 -18.00
CA GLY A 150 1.87 4.52 -19.16
C GLY A 150 2.83 5.65 -19.57
N THR A 151 2.80 6.82 -18.91
CA THR A 151 3.71 7.93 -19.20
C THR A 151 4.82 8.05 -18.15
N GLN A 152 5.97 8.61 -18.56
CA GLN A 152 7.12 8.78 -17.66
C GLN A 152 6.81 9.80 -16.54
N GLN A 153 6.13 10.90 -16.89
CA GLN A 153 5.83 12.01 -15.97
C GLN A 153 4.43 11.96 -15.33
N LYS A 154 3.66 10.90 -15.56
CA LYS A 154 2.31 10.70 -14.99
C LYS A 154 1.29 11.76 -15.45
N GLU A 155 1.39 12.17 -16.71
CA GLU A 155 0.61 13.25 -17.30
C GLU A 155 -0.85 12.86 -17.56
N THR A 156 -1.12 11.58 -17.80
CA THR A 156 -2.43 11.12 -18.29
C THR A 156 -3.47 11.06 -17.17
N LEU A 157 -3.14 10.36 -16.09
CA LEU A 157 -3.96 10.28 -14.89
C LEU A 157 -3.73 11.47 -13.97
N GLY A 158 -2.52 12.03 -14.01
CA GLY A 158 -2.02 13.06 -13.10
C GLY A 158 -1.29 12.46 -11.91
N ALA A 159 -0.11 13.03 -11.59
CA ALA A 159 0.68 12.60 -10.45
C ALA A 159 -0.11 12.65 -9.14
N ASN A 160 -0.98 13.66 -8.99
CA ASN A 160 -1.86 13.81 -7.84
C ASN A 160 -2.83 12.64 -7.63
N ALA A 161 -3.45 12.17 -8.72
CA ALA A 161 -4.43 11.09 -8.65
C ALA A 161 -3.76 9.79 -8.20
N ILE A 162 -2.60 9.48 -8.80
CA ILE A 162 -1.80 8.29 -8.50
C ILE A 162 -1.27 8.34 -7.06
N LEU A 163 -0.71 9.48 -6.65
CA LEU A 163 -0.14 9.64 -5.32
C LEU A 163 -1.22 9.53 -4.23
N ALA A 164 -2.40 10.12 -4.45
CA ALA A 164 -3.51 10.05 -3.49
C ALA A 164 -3.96 8.59 -3.25
N ALA A 165 -4.12 7.82 -4.34
CA ALA A 165 -4.50 6.41 -4.25
C ALA A 165 -3.39 5.56 -3.58
N SER A 166 -2.12 5.82 -3.93
CA SER A 166 -0.96 5.15 -3.36
C SER A 166 -0.86 5.36 -1.85
N LEU A 167 -1.00 6.60 -1.37
CA LEU A 167 -0.96 6.93 0.06
C LEU A 167 -2.13 6.32 0.83
N ALA A 168 -3.33 6.30 0.24
CA ALA A 168 -4.49 5.65 0.85
C ALA A 168 -4.26 4.14 1.01
N ALA A 169 -3.72 3.47 -0.02
CA ALA A 169 -3.35 2.06 0.04
C ALA A 169 -2.23 1.79 1.07
N CYS A 170 -1.26 2.69 1.18
CA CYS A 170 -0.19 2.59 2.15
C CYS A 170 -0.71 2.62 3.59
N LYS A 171 -1.71 3.46 3.88
CA LYS A 171 -2.35 3.50 5.21
C LYS A 171 -3.02 2.18 5.55
N VAL A 172 -3.75 1.59 4.59
CA VAL A 172 -4.35 0.25 4.73
C VAL A 172 -3.27 -0.80 5.02
N CYS A 173 -2.19 -0.79 4.24
CA CYS A 173 -1.07 -1.72 4.38
C CYS A 173 -0.44 -1.64 5.76
N THR A 174 -0.22 -0.44 6.29
CA THR A 174 0.30 -0.21 7.64
C THR A 174 -0.67 -0.73 8.71
N THR A 175 -1.97 -0.45 8.59
CA THR A 175 -2.96 -0.94 9.55
C THR A 175 -3.04 -2.47 9.54
N LEU A 176 -3.04 -3.11 8.38
CA LEU A 176 -2.98 -4.58 8.26
C LEU A 176 -1.78 -5.16 9.00
N LYS A 177 -0.58 -4.58 8.80
CA LYS A 177 0.65 -5.04 9.45
C LYS A 177 0.59 -4.89 10.96
N LEU A 178 0.04 -3.80 11.47
CA LEU A 178 -0.12 -3.57 12.91
C LEU A 178 -1.13 -4.55 13.53
N THR A 179 -2.25 -4.81 12.87
CA THR A 179 -3.30 -5.72 13.37
C THR A 179 -2.83 -7.17 13.40
N TYR A 180 -2.18 -7.65 12.35
CA TYR A 180 -1.85 -9.08 12.19
C TYR A 180 -0.41 -9.44 12.54
N ARG A 181 0.44 -8.46 12.92
CA ARG A 181 1.88 -8.63 13.17
C ARG A 181 2.57 -9.44 12.06
N ILE A 182 2.21 -9.15 10.80
CA ILE A 182 2.71 -9.89 9.64
C ILE A 182 4.17 -9.47 9.39
N PRO A 183 5.14 -10.41 9.39
CA PRO A 183 6.49 -10.10 8.93
C PRO A 183 6.47 -9.81 7.43
N GLN A 184 7.16 -8.76 6.99
CA GLN A 184 7.14 -8.38 5.57
C GLN A 184 7.77 -9.48 4.71
N PRO A 185 7.19 -9.82 3.54
CA PRO A 185 7.88 -10.61 2.54
C PRO A 185 9.07 -9.81 1.99
N GLN A 186 10.21 -10.46 1.78
CA GLN A 186 11.51 -9.87 1.40
C GLN A 186 11.48 -8.96 0.15
N HIS A 187 10.41 -9.01 -0.65
CA HIS A 187 10.24 -8.24 -1.90
C HIS A 187 9.51 -6.91 -1.73
N CYS A 188 8.80 -6.67 -0.63
CA CYS A 188 8.22 -5.36 -0.34
C CYS A 188 9.24 -4.64 0.56
N SER A 189 9.89 -3.59 0.04
CA SER A 189 10.96 -2.88 0.75
C SER A 189 10.54 -2.50 2.18
N GLU A 190 11.33 -2.93 3.17
CA GLU A 190 11.16 -2.66 4.60
C GLU A 190 11.07 -1.16 4.94
N SER A 191 11.47 -0.30 4.00
CA SER A 191 11.74 1.12 4.16
C SER A 191 10.55 1.97 4.60
N ILE A 192 9.30 1.61 4.24
CA ILE A 192 8.14 2.48 4.51
C ILE A 192 7.64 2.37 5.96
N CYS A 193 7.91 1.26 6.67
CA CYS A 193 7.44 1.07 8.05
C CYS A 193 8.53 1.23 9.14
N PHE A 194 9.82 1.24 8.80
CA PHE A 194 10.89 1.20 9.81
C PHE A 194 11.35 2.58 10.33
N ALA A 195 10.81 3.68 9.79
CA ALA A 195 11.16 5.04 10.22
C ALA A 195 10.59 5.45 11.59
N ILE A 196 10.13 4.51 12.43
CA ILE A 196 9.46 4.80 13.71
C ILE A 196 10.47 5.08 14.84
N TYR A 197 11.76 4.76 14.70
CA TYR A 197 12.73 4.86 15.81
C TYR A 197 13.86 5.88 15.67
N GLN A 198 13.88 6.69 14.60
CA GLN A 198 14.77 7.85 14.53
C GLN A 198 13.95 9.13 14.35
N MET A 199 13.94 9.96 15.40
CA MET A 199 13.36 11.30 15.31
C MET A 199 14.27 12.17 14.45
N ASN A 200 13.76 12.62 13.30
CA ASN A 200 14.45 13.61 12.49
C ASN A 200 14.49 14.95 13.23
N CYS A 201 15.63 15.64 13.19
CA CYS A 201 15.71 17.01 13.69
C CYS A 201 14.79 17.92 12.84
N PRO A 202 13.83 18.63 13.44
CA PRO A 202 12.95 19.51 12.69
C PRO A 202 13.71 20.75 12.21
N CYS A 203 13.76 20.96 10.89
CA CYS A 203 14.24 22.21 10.30
C CYS A 203 13.04 23.16 10.13
N PHE A 204 12.89 24.11 11.05
CA PHE A 204 11.83 25.12 10.97
C PHE A 204 12.20 26.22 9.98
N GLN A 205 11.33 26.48 9.02
CA GLN A 205 11.46 27.62 8.13
C GLN A 205 10.96 28.87 8.84
N ALA A 206 11.89 29.66 9.39
CA ALA A 206 11.58 30.88 10.15
C ALA A 206 11.35 32.09 9.23
N ASP A 207 12.08 32.19 8.12
CA ASP A 207 11.97 33.26 7.12
C ASP A 207 11.93 32.69 5.70
N HIS A 208 11.14 33.29 4.82
CA HIS A 208 11.15 32.95 3.39
C HIS A 208 12.43 33.42 2.66
N ASN A 209 13.23 34.31 3.28
CA ASN A 209 14.40 34.96 2.68
C ASN A 209 15.76 34.53 3.25
N THR A 210 15.80 33.68 4.28
CA THR A 210 17.06 33.35 4.97
C THR A 210 17.13 31.86 5.26
N SER A 211 17.97 31.15 4.53
CA SER A 211 18.29 29.74 4.82
C SER A 211 19.15 29.67 6.08
N VAL A 212 18.52 29.42 7.24
CA VAL A 212 19.27 29.05 8.44
C VAL A 212 19.76 27.62 8.26
N SER A 213 21.01 27.47 7.81
CA SER A 213 21.67 26.17 7.67
C SER A 213 21.98 25.62 9.06
N CYS A 214 21.09 24.78 9.61
CA CYS A 214 21.43 23.89 10.72
C CYS A 214 22.52 22.91 10.25
N ARG A 215 23.77 23.20 10.59
CA ARG A 215 24.93 22.35 10.30
C ARG A 215 24.93 21.20 11.31
N LEU A 216 24.32 20.08 10.95
CA LEU A 216 24.46 18.80 11.66
C LEU A 216 25.28 17.84 10.80
N HIS A 217 26.44 17.46 11.32
CA HIS A 217 27.27 16.37 10.82
C HIS A 217 26.49 15.05 10.94
N ALA A 218 25.79 14.67 9.88
CA ALA A 218 25.19 13.34 9.74
C ALA A 218 25.56 12.79 8.36
N SER A 219 26.65 12.02 8.34
CA SER A 219 27.06 11.19 7.21
C SER A 219 26.02 10.09 7.00
N VAL A 220 25.00 10.38 6.20
CA VAL A 220 24.13 9.35 5.59
C VAL A 220 24.18 9.57 4.08
N SER A 221 24.91 8.69 3.41
CA SER A 221 25.06 8.68 1.96
C SER A 221 23.70 8.38 1.31
N CYS A 222 23.04 9.44 0.83
CA CYS A 222 21.78 9.33 0.11
C CYS A 222 22.06 8.92 -1.35
N ARG A 223 22.22 7.62 -1.60
CA ARG A 223 22.16 7.07 -2.97
C ARG A 223 20.72 6.73 -3.31
N PHE A 224 19.93 7.73 -3.72
CA PHE A 224 18.62 7.46 -4.34
C PHE A 224 18.32 8.34 -5.57
N PHE A 225 19.26 9.16 -6.03
CA PHE A 225 19.17 9.87 -7.30
C PHE A 225 20.55 9.94 -7.95
N GLN A 226 20.94 8.84 -8.59
CA GLN A 226 21.93 8.82 -9.68
C GLN A 226 21.88 7.44 -10.33
N LYS A 227 21.08 7.33 -11.39
CA LYS A 227 21.43 6.75 -12.68
C LYS A 227 20.33 7.07 -13.68
#